data_AF-A0A7Y4TJP5-F1
#
_entry.id   AF-A0A7Y4TJP5-F1
#
_cell.length_a   1.000
_cell.length_b   1.000
_cell.length_c   1.000
_cell.angle_alpha   90.00
_cell.angle_beta   90.00
_cell.angle_gamma   90.00
#
_symmetry.space_group_name_H-M   'P 1'
#
loop_
_entity.id
_entity.type
_entity.pdbx_description
1 polymer ?
#
loop_
_entity_poly.entity_id
_entity_poly.type
_entity_poly.pdbx_seq_one_letter_code
_entity_poly.pdbx_strand_id
1 'polypeptide(L)'
;MIRNKIAALLLGAFTVIILGSGTTSAQAVYGSISGTATDSTGAAIPDATVTITSVERKTVDTVTTNSDGLFSKERLLPGLYAIKVEKQGFKSGVSNNVTVSLDTQTKVNVSLEAGQISEVVEITSEGQLLKTDRADVATTFSTREVTELPILDRNFTKLILLTPGTQQQLWNHAASENPQGSTQTIVNGQTFSGTGYQLDGTDNRDVILGIIVINPTFDSVGETKI
;
A
#
# COMPACT_ATOMS: atom_id res chain seq x y z
N MET A 1 -0.73 9.50 -55.19
CA MET A 1 0.07 8.46 -54.49
C MET A 1 0.55 8.88 -53.10
N ILE A 2 1.02 10.12 -52.88
CA ILE A 2 1.62 10.54 -51.59
C ILE A 2 0.60 10.58 -50.42
N ARG A 3 -0.64 11.04 -50.63
CA ARG A 3 -1.69 11.10 -49.59
C ARG A 3 -2.03 9.72 -48.98
N ASN A 4 -2.10 8.67 -49.79
CA ASN A 4 -2.42 7.33 -49.31
C ASN A 4 -1.27 6.71 -48.51
N LYS A 5 -0.02 7.08 -48.83
CA LYS A 5 1.16 6.66 -48.06
C LYS A 5 1.24 7.35 -46.70
N ILE A 6 0.87 8.63 -46.63
CA ILE A 6 0.79 9.37 -45.36
C ILE A 6 -0.34 8.81 -44.48
N ALA A 7 -1.51 8.51 -45.06
CA ALA A 7 -2.61 7.90 -44.32
C ALA A 7 -2.25 6.51 -43.77
N ALA A 8 -1.56 5.68 -44.55
CA ALA A 8 -1.09 4.37 -44.08
C ALA A 8 -0.02 4.47 -42.98
N LEU A 9 0.85 5.48 -43.05
CA LEU A 9 1.89 5.71 -42.05
C LEU A 9 1.31 6.26 -40.73
N LEU A 10 0.31 7.14 -40.82
CA LEU A 10 -0.45 7.62 -39.66
C LEU A 10 -1.28 6.48 -39.02
N LEU A 11 -1.90 5.62 -39.83
CA LEU A 11 -2.64 4.47 -39.32
C LEU A 11 -1.72 3.45 -38.64
N GLY A 12 -0.54 3.19 -39.22
CA GLY A 12 0.47 2.34 -38.61
C GLY A 12 1.00 2.88 -37.28
N ALA A 13 1.27 4.19 -37.20
CA ALA A 13 1.68 4.85 -35.96
C ALA A 13 0.59 4.76 -34.87
N PHE A 14 -0.68 4.94 -35.26
CA PHE A 14 -1.81 4.84 -34.35
C PHE A 14 -2.00 3.41 -33.80
N THR A 15 -1.81 2.39 -34.64
CA THR A 15 -1.87 0.98 -34.23
C THR A 15 -0.75 0.61 -33.25
N VAL A 16 0.47 1.13 -33.44
CA VAL A 16 1.61 0.87 -32.53
C VAL A 16 1.37 1.50 -31.14
N ILE A 17 0.73 2.68 -31.07
CA ILE A 17 0.40 3.33 -29.79
C ILE A 17 -0.66 2.54 -29.01
N ILE A 18 -1.66 1.98 -29.71
CA ILE A 18 -2.73 1.20 -29.05
C ILE A 18 -2.20 -0.14 -28.51
N LEU A 19 -1.38 -0.86 -29.30
CA LEU A 19 -0.83 -2.15 -28.87
C LEU A 19 0.31 -2.03 -27.85
N GLY A 20 0.91 -0.84 -27.71
CA GLY A 20 1.96 -0.54 -26.72
C GLY A 20 1.45 -0.12 -25.34
N SER A 21 0.13 -0.15 -25.12
CA SER A 21 -0.48 0.15 -23.82
C SER A 21 -0.21 -1.01 -22.85
N GLY A 22 1.01 -1.08 -22.31
CA GLY A 22 1.33 -1.94 -21.19
C GLY A 22 0.39 -1.64 -20.02
N THR A 23 0.12 -2.65 -19.19
CA THR A 23 -0.64 -2.48 -17.95
C THR A 23 0.05 -1.41 -17.11
N THR A 24 -0.56 -0.23 -17.03
CA THR A 24 -0.12 0.82 -16.10
C THR A 24 -0.36 0.30 -14.69
N SER A 25 0.70 0.14 -13.89
CA SER A 25 0.53 -0.05 -12.45
C SER A 25 -0.12 1.21 -11.89
N ALA A 26 -1.41 1.12 -11.57
CA ALA A 26 -2.06 2.14 -10.77
C ALA A 26 -1.36 2.20 -9.41
N GLN A 27 -1.21 3.41 -8.86
CA GLN A 27 -0.65 3.57 -7.52
C GLN A 27 -1.56 2.85 -6.52
N ALA A 28 -0.98 1.89 -5.80
CA ALA A 28 -1.71 1.05 -4.87
C ALA A 28 -1.91 1.81 -3.55
N VAL A 29 -3.02 2.53 -3.45
CA VAL A 29 -3.51 3.13 -2.19
C VAL A 29 -4.10 2.10 -1.23
N TYR A 30 -3.86 0.83 -1.52
CA TYR A 30 -4.36 -0.30 -0.78
C TYR A 30 -3.21 -1.25 -0.50
N GLY A 31 -3.33 -2.00 0.59
CA GLY A 31 -2.53 -3.19 0.80
C GLY A 31 -3.27 -4.44 0.35
N SER A 32 -2.64 -5.58 0.58
CA SER A 32 -3.25 -6.90 0.37
C SER A 32 -2.83 -7.86 1.47
N ILE A 33 -3.64 -8.89 1.68
CA ILE A 33 -3.30 -10.03 2.52
C ILE A 33 -3.18 -11.25 1.61
N SER A 34 -2.15 -12.05 1.80
CA SER A 34 -1.97 -13.35 1.16
C SER A 34 -1.51 -14.38 2.18
N GLY A 35 -1.71 -15.65 1.89
CA GLY A 35 -1.38 -16.67 2.87
C GLY A 35 -1.61 -18.09 2.41
N THR A 36 -1.21 -19.03 3.26
CA THR A 36 -1.47 -20.45 3.12
C THR A 36 -2.21 -21.00 4.33
N ALA A 37 -3.25 -21.80 4.09
CA ALA A 37 -3.87 -22.64 5.11
C ALA A 37 -3.31 -24.07 5.03
N THR A 38 -2.74 -24.56 6.11
CA THR A 38 -2.19 -25.93 6.20
C THR A 38 -2.75 -26.67 7.41
N ASP A 39 -2.64 -27.99 7.44
CA ASP A 39 -2.89 -28.78 8.64
C ASP A 39 -1.63 -28.91 9.51
N SER A 40 -1.75 -29.59 10.66
CA SER A 40 -0.64 -29.84 11.60
C SER A 40 0.49 -30.72 11.03
N THR A 41 0.27 -31.38 9.89
CA THR A 41 1.30 -32.14 9.16
C THR A 41 1.99 -31.30 8.07
N GLY A 42 1.50 -30.09 7.82
CA GLY A 42 1.97 -29.19 6.77
C GLY A 42 1.29 -29.43 5.41
N ALA A 43 0.26 -30.26 5.35
CA ALA A 43 -0.50 -30.47 4.11
C ALA A 43 -1.42 -29.27 3.84
N ALA A 44 -1.56 -28.91 2.56
CA ALA A 44 -2.43 -27.82 2.15
C ALA A 44 -3.91 -28.15 2.40
N ILE A 45 -4.68 -27.16 2.87
CA ILE A 45 -6.13 -27.27 3.08
C ILE A 45 -6.87 -26.50 1.99
N PRO A 46 -7.42 -27.19 0.98
CA PRO A 46 -8.22 -26.55 -0.06
C PRO A 46 -9.66 -26.28 0.41
N ASP A 47 -10.32 -25.34 -0.27
CA ASP A 47 -11.71 -24.93 -0.02
C ASP A 47 -12.00 -24.60 1.45
N ALA A 48 -11.03 -24.00 2.15
CA ALA A 48 -11.23 -23.40 3.47
C ALA A 48 -11.76 -21.99 3.31
N THR A 49 -12.73 -21.61 4.13
CA THR A 49 -13.29 -20.26 4.15
C THR A 49 -12.40 -19.37 4.98
N VAL A 50 -11.89 -18.30 4.37
CA VAL A 50 -11.07 -17.29 5.02
C VAL A 50 -11.89 -16.01 5.16
N THR A 51 -12.13 -15.57 6.38
CA THR A 51 -12.84 -14.35 6.72
C THR A 51 -11.86 -13.32 7.24
N ILE A 52 -11.76 -12.18 6.55
CA ILE A 52 -10.86 -11.07 6.85
C ILE A 52 -11.71 -9.91 7.35
N THR A 53 -11.53 -9.54 8.61
CA THR A 53 -12.35 -8.52 9.28
C THR A 53 -11.49 -7.31 9.66
N SER A 54 -11.86 -6.12 9.21
CA SER A 54 -11.23 -4.88 9.69
C SER A 54 -11.57 -4.65 11.15
N VAL A 55 -10.56 -4.48 12.01
CA VAL A 55 -10.75 -4.27 13.45
C VAL A 55 -11.44 -2.93 13.71
N GLU A 56 -11.07 -1.89 12.97
CA GLU A 56 -11.62 -0.54 13.11
C GLU A 56 -12.99 -0.41 12.42
N ARG A 57 -13.08 -0.81 11.15
CA ARG A 57 -14.25 -0.53 10.30
C ARG A 57 -15.34 -1.59 10.39
N LYS A 58 -15.02 -2.76 10.97
CA LYS A 58 -15.90 -3.95 11.04
C LYS A 58 -16.37 -4.46 9.67
N THR A 59 -15.74 -4.02 8.59
CA THR A 59 -15.97 -4.55 7.25
C THR A 59 -15.42 -5.97 7.16
N VAL A 60 -16.16 -6.83 6.46
CA VAL A 60 -15.85 -8.25 6.34
C VAL A 60 -15.67 -8.60 4.86
N ASP A 61 -14.54 -9.21 4.54
CA ASP A 61 -14.26 -9.82 3.25
C ASP A 61 -14.08 -11.32 3.41
N THR A 62 -14.61 -12.10 2.49
CA THR A 62 -14.47 -13.56 2.48
C THR A 62 -13.81 -14.02 1.21
N VAL A 63 -12.83 -14.92 1.34
CA VAL A 63 -12.17 -15.61 0.24
C VAL A 63 -12.06 -17.10 0.56
N THR A 64 -11.71 -17.91 -0.44
CA THR A 64 -11.59 -19.36 -0.29
C THR A 64 -10.19 -19.79 -0.71
N THR A 65 -9.60 -20.76 -0.01
CA THR A 65 -8.29 -21.32 -0.38
C THR A 65 -8.39 -22.17 -1.64
N ASN A 66 -7.35 -22.11 -2.48
CA ASN A 66 -7.25 -22.94 -3.68
C ASN A 66 -6.73 -24.36 -3.37
N SER A 67 -6.47 -25.16 -4.41
CA SER A 67 -5.94 -26.53 -4.29
C SER A 67 -4.63 -26.64 -3.50
N ASP A 68 -3.81 -25.59 -3.53
CA ASP A 68 -2.51 -25.52 -2.85
C ASP A 68 -2.64 -24.88 -1.45
N GLY A 69 -3.87 -24.65 -0.97
CA GLY A 69 -4.15 -24.01 0.31
C GLY A 69 -3.89 -22.50 0.32
N LEU A 70 -3.60 -21.90 -0.83
CA LEU A 70 -3.28 -20.48 -0.96
C LEU A 70 -4.57 -19.64 -0.97
N PHE A 71 -4.52 -18.48 -0.32
CA PHE A 71 -5.55 -17.45 -0.41
C PHE A 71 -4.92 -16.07 -0.60
N SER A 72 -5.67 -15.16 -1.20
CA SER A 72 -5.30 -13.75 -1.28
C SER A 72 -6.52 -12.86 -1.30
N LYS A 73 -6.40 -11.69 -0.69
CA LYS A 73 -7.36 -10.60 -0.74
C LYS A 73 -6.61 -9.31 -1.03
N GLU A 74 -6.90 -8.75 -2.19
CA GLU A 74 -6.36 -7.48 -2.64
C GLU A 74 -7.27 -6.32 -2.25
N ARG A 75 -6.73 -5.11 -2.40
CA ARG A 75 -7.45 -3.83 -2.25
C ARG A 75 -8.02 -3.62 -0.83
N LEU A 76 -7.26 -4.00 0.18
CA LEU A 76 -7.59 -3.72 1.57
C LEU A 76 -7.08 -2.33 1.95
N LEU A 77 -7.92 -1.55 2.61
CA LEU A 77 -7.48 -0.28 3.18
C LEU A 77 -6.44 -0.56 4.28
N PRO A 78 -5.44 0.30 4.44
CA PRO A 78 -4.50 0.20 5.55
C PRO A 78 -5.21 0.14 6.91
N GLY A 79 -4.61 -0.60 7.83
CA GLY A 79 -5.10 -0.78 9.20
C GLY A 79 -4.92 -2.19 9.74
N LEU A 80 -5.55 -2.46 10.88
CA LEU A 80 -5.51 -3.74 11.57
C LEU A 80 -6.68 -4.65 11.14
N TYR A 81 -6.36 -5.92 10.94
CA TYR A 81 -7.30 -6.96 10.54
C TYR A 81 -7.21 -8.19 11.44
N ALA A 82 -8.34 -8.87 11.60
CA ALA A 82 -8.43 -10.22 12.14
C ALA A 82 -8.78 -11.19 11.02
N ILE A 83 -8.04 -12.28 10.91
CA ILE A 83 -8.22 -13.31 9.89
C ILE A 83 -8.70 -14.57 10.59
N LYS A 84 -9.83 -15.13 10.15
CA LYS A 84 -10.36 -16.40 10.60
C LYS A 84 -10.41 -17.39 9.45
N VAL A 85 -9.86 -18.58 9.63
CA VAL A 85 -9.88 -19.66 8.63
C VAL A 85 -10.69 -20.83 9.17
N GLU A 86 -11.64 -21.31 8.38
CA GLU A 86 -12.57 -22.37 8.76
C GLU A 86 -12.66 -23.46 7.69
N LYS A 87 -12.59 -24.71 8.13
CA LYS A 87 -12.82 -25.89 7.29
C LYS A 87 -13.51 -26.97 8.11
N GLN A 88 -14.49 -27.65 7.52
CA GLN A 88 -15.15 -28.79 8.17
C GLN A 88 -14.13 -29.89 8.50
N GLY A 89 -14.19 -30.40 9.74
CA GLY A 89 -13.23 -31.39 10.26
C GLY A 89 -11.98 -30.78 10.90
N PHE A 90 -11.86 -29.45 10.92
CA PHE A 90 -10.79 -28.73 11.57
C PHE A 90 -11.33 -27.73 12.60
N LYS A 91 -10.51 -27.42 13.60
CA LYS A 91 -10.70 -26.27 14.48
C LYS A 91 -10.51 -24.98 13.68
N SER A 92 -11.21 -23.93 14.07
CA SER A 92 -11.02 -22.62 13.44
C SER A 92 -9.68 -22.00 13.86
N GLY A 93 -8.93 -21.50 12.87
CA GLY A 93 -7.68 -20.77 13.12
C GLY A 93 -7.93 -19.27 13.05
N VAL A 94 -7.48 -18.52 14.05
CA VAL A 94 -7.63 -17.07 14.10
C VAL A 94 -6.27 -16.41 14.23
N SER A 95 -5.96 -15.48 13.33
CA SER A 95 -4.80 -14.60 13.45
C SER A 95 -5.29 -13.16 13.66
N ASN A 96 -5.03 -12.63 14.85
CA ASN A 96 -5.41 -11.29 15.25
C ASN A 96 -4.28 -10.28 14.97
N ASN A 97 -4.64 -9.00 14.92
CA ASN A 97 -3.69 -7.88 14.81
C ASN A 97 -2.80 -7.94 13.57
N VAL A 98 -3.32 -8.42 12.45
CA VAL A 98 -2.61 -8.42 11.16
C VAL A 98 -2.61 -7.00 10.60
N THR A 99 -1.43 -6.39 10.51
CA THR A 99 -1.27 -5.06 9.92
C THR A 99 -1.24 -5.13 8.40
N VAL A 100 -2.10 -4.34 7.77
CA VAL A 100 -2.08 -4.07 6.33
C VAL A 100 -1.58 -2.65 6.13
N SER A 101 -0.52 -2.51 5.33
CA SER A 101 0.08 -1.23 4.95
C SER A 101 -0.15 -0.93 3.47
N LEU A 102 -0.13 0.36 3.12
CA LEU A 102 -0.16 0.85 1.75
C LEU A 102 0.88 0.14 0.89
N ASP A 103 0.46 -0.26 -0.32
CA ASP A 103 1.33 -0.79 -1.37
C ASP A 103 2.23 -1.95 -0.86
N THR A 104 1.69 -2.74 0.07
CA THR A 104 2.38 -3.87 0.72
C THR A 104 1.47 -5.09 0.71
N GLN A 105 2.06 -6.26 0.44
CA GLN A 105 1.40 -7.55 0.60
C GLN A 105 1.80 -8.17 1.94
N THR A 106 0.83 -8.30 2.84
CA THR A 106 1.01 -8.95 4.14
C THR A 106 0.83 -10.45 4.00
N LYS A 107 1.85 -11.24 4.35
CA LYS A 107 1.79 -12.71 4.33
C LYS A 107 1.34 -13.26 5.69
N VAL A 108 0.33 -14.13 5.70
CA VAL A 108 -0.18 -14.79 6.92
C VAL A 108 -0.37 -16.28 6.67
N ASN A 109 0.38 -17.10 7.39
CA ASN A 109 0.24 -18.56 7.31
C ASN A 109 -0.57 -19.06 8.50
N VAL A 110 -1.58 -19.88 8.23
CA VAL A 110 -2.52 -20.39 9.24
C VAL A 110 -2.46 -21.90 9.24
N SER A 111 -2.06 -22.49 10.37
CA SER A 111 -2.12 -23.94 10.58
C SER A 111 -3.40 -24.30 11.33
N LEU A 112 -4.18 -25.23 10.81
CA LEU A 112 -5.39 -25.74 11.45
C LEU A 112 -5.15 -27.11 12.08
N GLU A 113 -5.71 -27.31 13.27
CA GLU A 113 -5.72 -28.62 13.94
C GLU A 113 -6.99 -29.38 13.58
N ALA A 114 -6.90 -30.71 13.47
CA ALA A 114 -8.10 -31.55 13.30
C ALA A 114 -9.02 -31.41 14.53
N GLY A 115 -10.32 -31.26 14.30
CA GLY A 115 -11.29 -31.04 15.38
C GLY A 115 -12.63 -30.46 14.90
N GLN A 116 -13.43 -29.98 15.84
CA GLN A 116 -14.67 -29.27 15.51
C GLN A 116 -14.41 -27.76 15.35
N ILE A 117 -15.13 -27.14 14.40
CA ILE A 117 -15.01 -25.70 14.08
C ILE A 117 -15.26 -24.80 15.30
N SER A 118 -16.04 -25.25 16.29
CA SER A 118 -16.34 -24.50 17.51
C SER A 118 -15.12 -24.23 18.40
N GLU A 119 -14.01 -24.93 18.19
CA GLU A 119 -12.76 -24.67 18.90
C GLU A 119 -11.91 -23.65 18.10
N VAL A 120 -11.35 -22.66 18.81
CA VAL A 120 -10.58 -21.55 18.23
C VAL A 120 -9.13 -21.64 18.67
N VAL A 121 -8.21 -21.58 17.73
CA VAL A 121 -6.76 -21.45 18.00
C VAL A 121 -6.31 -20.04 17.61
N GLU A 122 -5.75 -19.29 18.56
CA GLU A 122 -5.18 -17.97 18.31
C GLU A 122 -3.70 -18.10 17.89
N ILE A 123 -3.36 -17.52 16.73
CA ILE A 123 -2.04 -17.55 16.13
C ILE A 123 -1.43 -16.15 16.22
N THR A 124 -0.52 -15.98 17.17
CA THR A 124 0.25 -14.75 17.36
C THR A 124 1.42 -14.74 16.37
N SER A 125 1.28 -14.02 15.26
CA SER A 125 2.36 -13.81 14.30
C SER A 125 3.20 -12.60 14.70
N GLU A 126 4.17 -12.79 15.59
CA GLU A 126 5.25 -11.81 15.83
C GLU A 126 6.35 -12.00 14.78
N GLY A 127 6.17 -11.44 13.59
CA GLY A 127 7.16 -11.49 12.52
C GLY A 127 7.31 -10.14 11.86
N GLN A 128 8.48 -9.51 12.01
CA GLN A 128 8.84 -8.31 11.26
C GLN A 128 8.71 -8.61 9.76
N LEU A 129 7.80 -7.91 9.07
CA LEU A 129 7.58 -8.09 7.63
C LEU A 129 8.84 -7.69 6.85
N LEU A 130 9.67 -8.68 6.55
CA LEU A 130 10.78 -8.50 5.62
C LEU A 130 10.19 -8.41 4.20
N LYS A 131 10.23 -7.21 3.60
CA LYS A 131 9.90 -6.99 2.20
C LYS A 131 10.97 -7.66 1.33
N THR A 132 10.72 -8.90 0.92
CA THR A 132 11.63 -9.72 0.09
C THR A 132 11.24 -9.74 -1.39
N ASP A 133 10.10 -9.15 -1.72
CA ASP A 133 9.47 -9.17 -3.03
C ASP A 133 9.66 -7.86 -3.82
N ARG A 134 10.33 -6.85 -3.24
CA ARG A 134 10.52 -5.55 -3.87
C ARG A 134 11.92 -4.95 -3.66
N ALA A 135 12.29 -4.08 -4.60
CA ALA A 135 13.56 -3.38 -4.64
C ALA A 135 13.45 -1.87 -4.28
N ASP A 136 12.27 -1.37 -3.90
CA ASP A 136 12.09 0.02 -3.49
C ASP A 136 12.52 0.23 -2.02
N VAL A 137 13.19 1.35 -1.75
CA VAL A 137 13.46 1.83 -0.40
C VAL A 137 12.42 2.88 -0.08
N ALA A 138 11.62 2.63 0.95
CA ALA A 138 10.58 3.55 1.39
C ALA A 138 10.52 3.59 2.92
N THR A 139 10.19 4.76 3.45
CA THR A 139 9.89 4.93 4.87
C THR A 139 8.40 5.14 5.03
N THR A 140 7.79 4.35 5.90
CA THR A 140 6.36 4.45 6.20
C THR A 140 6.17 5.04 7.59
N PHE A 141 5.26 6.00 7.69
CA PHE A 141 4.80 6.57 8.97
C PHE A 141 3.33 6.20 9.18
N SER A 142 3.04 5.60 10.32
CA SER A 142 1.69 5.34 10.81
C SER A 142 1.00 6.63 11.24
N THR A 143 -0.35 6.64 11.32
CA THR A 143 -1.10 7.78 11.90
C THR A 143 -0.54 8.21 13.26
N ARG A 144 -0.15 7.26 14.09
CA ARG A 144 0.39 7.54 15.41
C ARG A 144 1.71 8.32 15.31
N GLU A 145 2.63 7.88 14.46
CA GLU A 145 3.90 8.59 14.26
C GLU A 145 3.67 9.98 13.67
N VAL A 146 2.79 10.09 12.67
CA VAL A 146 2.43 11.39 12.07
C VAL A 146 1.87 12.37 13.11
N THR A 147 1.10 11.90 14.08
CA THR A 147 0.45 12.74 15.10
C THR A 147 1.29 13.01 16.34
N GLU A 148 2.11 12.05 16.79
CA GLU A 148 2.91 12.14 18.01
C GLU A 148 4.32 12.71 17.79
N LEU A 149 4.86 12.66 16.56
CA LEU A 149 6.17 13.25 16.28
C LEU A 149 6.12 14.78 16.45
N PRO A 150 7.11 15.38 17.14
CA PRO A 150 7.15 16.82 17.38
C PRO A 150 7.61 17.57 16.11
N ILE A 151 6.73 17.59 15.09
CA ILE A 151 6.96 18.30 13.84
C ILE A 151 6.65 19.78 14.06
N LEU A 152 7.66 20.62 13.86
CA LEU A 152 7.53 22.08 13.95
C LEU A 152 6.41 22.58 13.02
N ASP A 153 5.51 23.42 13.55
CA ASP A 153 4.34 24.00 12.87
C ASP A 153 3.29 22.98 12.38
N ARG A 154 3.36 21.70 12.80
CA ARG A 154 2.49 20.62 12.31
C ARG A 154 2.41 20.57 10.77
N ASN A 155 3.54 20.82 10.11
CA ASN A 155 3.63 20.84 8.67
C ASN A 155 4.02 19.45 8.14
N PHE A 156 3.10 18.80 7.43
CA PHE A 156 3.24 17.39 7.02
C PHE A 156 4.47 17.16 6.14
N THR A 157 4.80 18.10 5.27
CA THR A 157 5.97 18.00 4.38
C THR A 157 7.31 17.89 5.12
N LYS A 158 7.38 18.28 6.40
CA LYS A 158 8.61 18.14 7.21
C LYS A 158 8.88 16.68 7.61
N LEU A 159 7.91 15.76 7.51
CA LEU A 159 8.16 14.32 7.70
C LEU A 159 9.14 13.77 6.67
N ILE A 160 9.21 14.37 5.48
CA ILE A 160 10.19 14.02 4.44
C ILE A 160 11.62 14.19 4.96
N LEU A 161 11.88 15.13 5.88
CA LEU A 161 13.21 15.35 6.46
C LEU A 161 13.62 14.25 7.46
N LEU A 162 12.71 13.35 7.84
CA LEU A 162 12.99 12.22 8.71
C LEU A 162 13.40 10.95 7.96
N THR A 163 13.41 10.99 6.63
CA THR A 163 13.85 9.87 5.80
C THR A 163 15.30 10.04 5.36
N PRO A 164 16.09 8.95 5.23
CA PRO A 164 17.48 9.05 4.79
C PRO A 164 17.64 9.72 3.42
N GLY A 165 18.71 10.50 3.25
CA GLY A 165 19.05 11.12 1.97
C GLY A 165 18.25 12.37 1.63
N THR A 166 17.42 12.88 2.55
CA THR A 166 16.67 14.12 2.36
C THR A 166 17.30 15.29 3.12
N GLN A 167 17.18 16.47 2.53
CA GLN A 167 17.66 17.73 3.09
C GLN A 167 16.69 18.85 2.73
N GLN A 168 16.57 19.86 3.58
CA GLN A 168 15.75 21.03 3.25
C GLN A 168 16.44 21.88 2.17
N GLN A 169 15.66 22.34 1.19
CA GLN A 169 16.12 23.28 0.17
C GLN A 169 16.31 24.67 0.81
N LEU A 170 17.46 25.30 0.52
CA LEU A 170 17.77 26.64 1.04
C LEU A 170 16.89 27.72 0.40
N TRP A 171 16.65 27.59 -0.91
CA TRP A 171 15.73 28.46 -1.64
C TRP A 171 14.30 27.93 -1.52
N ASN A 172 13.34 28.83 -1.27
CA ASN A 172 11.92 28.49 -1.17
C ASN A 172 11.08 29.51 -1.96
N HIS A 173 9.91 29.07 -2.42
CA HIS A 173 8.93 29.92 -3.11
C HIS A 173 8.46 31.06 -2.22
N ALA A 174 8.06 32.17 -2.83
CA ALA A 174 7.48 33.28 -2.10
C ALA A 174 6.20 32.82 -1.37
N ALA A 175 5.90 33.43 -0.23
CA ALA A 175 4.71 33.07 0.55
C ALA A 175 3.39 33.22 -0.24
N SER A 176 3.35 34.13 -1.23
CA SER A 176 2.21 34.28 -2.14
C SER A 176 2.01 33.09 -3.09
N GLU A 177 3.06 32.33 -3.37
CA GLU A 177 3.08 31.17 -4.26
C GLU A 177 3.05 29.84 -3.49
N ASN A 178 3.37 29.88 -2.19
CA ASN A 178 3.32 28.74 -1.28
C ASN A 178 2.50 29.09 -0.01
N PRO A 179 1.18 29.37 -0.15
CA PRO A 179 0.35 29.83 0.97
C PRO A 179 0.18 28.77 2.08
N GLN A 180 0.42 27.49 1.77
CA GLN A 180 0.39 26.40 2.76
C GLN A 180 1.76 26.16 3.43
N GLY A 181 2.78 26.95 3.08
CA GLY A 181 4.10 26.89 3.70
C GLY A 181 4.79 25.54 3.55
N SER A 182 4.52 24.80 2.47
CA SER A 182 5.15 23.50 2.23
C SER A 182 6.68 23.60 2.20
N THR A 183 7.35 22.60 2.75
CA THR A 183 8.82 22.55 2.81
C THR A 183 9.36 21.92 1.54
N GLN A 184 10.16 22.66 0.78
CA GLN A 184 10.86 22.14 -0.38
C GLN A 184 12.10 21.35 0.08
N THR A 185 12.30 20.16 -0.49
CA THR A 185 13.39 19.26 -0.10
C THR A 185 14.26 18.87 -1.30
N ILE A 186 15.50 18.50 -1.01
CA ILE A 186 16.40 17.78 -1.92
C ILE A 186 16.40 16.33 -1.47
N VAL A 187 16.23 15.39 -2.41
CA VAL A 187 16.21 13.95 -2.12
C VAL A 187 17.28 13.27 -2.97
N ASN A 188 18.29 12.67 -2.34
CA ASN A 188 19.38 11.97 -3.03
C ASN A 188 20.03 12.79 -4.17
N GLY A 189 20.16 14.11 -3.97
CA GLY A 189 20.71 15.03 -4.96
C GLY A 189 19.73 15.55 -6.02
N GLN A 190 18.48 15.05 -6.06
CA GLN A 190 17.41 15.62 -6.87
C GLN A 190 16.83 16.86 -6.21
N THR A 191 16.61 17.92 -6.99
CA THR A 191 15.98 19.15 -6.50
C THR A 191 14.50 18.92 -6.18
N PHE A 192 13.86 19.87 -5.49
CA PHE A 192 12.43 19.77 -5.11
C PHE A 192 11.50 19.53 -6.31
N SER A 193 11.86 20.07 -7.49
CA SER A 193 11.09 19.85 -8.73
C SER A 193 11.19 18.42 -9.26
N GLY A 194 12.07 17.58 -8.71
CA GLY A 194 12.12 16.14 -8.99
C GLY A 194 11.19 15.31 -8.09
N THR A 195 10.67 15.89 -7.00
CA THR A 195 9.85 15.18 -6.01
C THR A 195 8.38 15.15 -6.43
N GLY A 196 7.80 13.96 -6.54
CA GLY A 196 6.35 13.80 -6.76
C GLY A 196 5.59 13.81 -5.43
N TYR A 197 4.35 14.31 -5.45
CA TYR A 197 3.45 14.27 -4.30
C TYR A 197 2.14 13.60 -4.72
N GLN A 198 1.62 12.69 -3.91
CA GLN A 198 0.32 12.09 -4.12
C GLN A 198 -0.50 12.19 -2.86
N LEU A 199 -1.81 12.30 -3.04
CA LEU A 199 -2.80 12.18 -2.00
C LEU A 199 -3.86 11.20 -2.48
N ASP A 200 -4.10 10.15 -1.69
CA ASP A 200 -5.04 9.09 -2.03
C ASP A 200 -4.86 8.55 -3.46
N GLY A 201 -3.60 8.41 -3.89
CA GLY A 201 -3.21 7.84 -5.19
C GLY A 201 -3.45 8.76 -6.38
N THR A 202 -3.82 10.02 -6.13
CA THR A 202 -3.95 11.05 -7.16
C THR A 202 -2.79 12.02 -7.04
N ASP A 203 -2.32 12.55 -8.17
CA ASP A 203 -1.27 13.56 -8.17
C ASP A 203 -1.70 14.80 -7.37
N ASN A 204 -0.85 15.22 -6.45
CA ASN A 204 -1.07 16.34 -5.53
C ASN A 204 0.07 17.35 -5.64
N ARG A 205 0.66 17.45 -6.83
CA ARG A 205 1.79 18.32 -7.12
C ARG A 205 1.36 19.47 -8.02
N ASP A 206 1.85 20.66 -7.71
CA ASP A 206 1.68 21.82 -8.58
C ASP A 206 2.50 21.62 -9.87
N VAL A 207 1.84 21.77 -11.01
CA VAL A 207 2.44 21.48 -12.33
C VAL A 207 3.52 22.48 -12.74
N ILE A 208 3.52 23.69 -12.18
CA ILE A 208 4.50 24.75 -12.47
C ILE A 208 5.55 24.79 -11.38
N LEU A 209 5.10 24.87 -10.13
CA LEU A 209 5.92 25.10 -8.96
C LEU A 209 6.53 23.81 -8.40
N GLY A 210 5.98 22.64 -8.72
CA GLY A 210 6.51 21.36 -8.25
C GLY A 210 6.45 21.16 -6.73
N ILE A 211 5.63 21.94 -6.03
CA ILE A 211 5.35 21.81 -4.59
C ILE A 211 4.06 21.01 -4.38
N ILE A 212 3.82 20.55 -3.16
CA ILE A 212 2.55 19.92 -2.81
C ILE A 212 1.41 20.96 -2.87
N VAL A 213 0.26 20.59 -3.44
CA VAL A 213 -0.92 21.48 -3.54
C VAL A 213 -1.76 21.42 -2.28
N ILE A 214 -2.01 20.21 -1.77
CA ILE A 214 -2.78 19.97 -0.54
C ILE A 214 -1.85 19.40 0.52
N ASN A 215 -1.57 20.19 1.55
CA ASN A 215 -0.83 19.81 2.74
C ASN A 215 -1.85 19.27 3.78
N PRO A 216 -1.99 17.94 3.93
CA PRO A 216 -3.01 17.36 4.79
C PRO A 216 -2.75 17.68 6.27
N THR A 217 -3.82 17.78 7.05
CA THR A 217 -3.71 17.84 8.51
C THR A 217 -3.35 16.46 9.04
N PHE A 218 -2.58 16.38 10.13
CA PHE A 218 -2.11 15.10 10.67
C PHE A 218 -3.25 14.15 11.02
N ASP A 219 -4.36 14.68 11.51
CA ASP A 219 -5.51 13.90 11.93
C ASP A 219 -6.28 13.28 10.74
N SER A 220 -6.04 13.80 9.52
CA SER A 220 -6.63 13.26 8.28
C SER A 220 -5.79 12.13 7.64
N VAL A 221 -4.59 11.86 8.17
CA VAL A 221 -3.64 10.93 7.57
C VAL A 221 -3.71 9.55 8.22
N GLY A 222 -4.10 8.53 7.45
CA GLY A 222 -4.10 7.12 7.89
C GLY A 222 -2.72 6.46 7.85
N GLU A 223 -1.94 6.77 6.82
CA GLU A 223 -0.58 6.26 6.64
C GLU A 223 0.13 7.17 5.64
N THR A 224 1.45 7.26 5.72
CA THR A 224 2.25 7.99 4.75
C THR A 224 3.44 7.15 4.34
N LYS A 225 3.69 7.07 3.03
CA LYS A 225 4.86 6.43 2.44
C LYS A 225 5.69 7.50 1.74
N ILE A 226 6.97 7.54 2.05
CA ILE A 226 7.98 8.43 1.46
C ILE A 226 9.03 7.57 0.78
#